data_AF-X1MHD9-F1
#
_entry.id   AF-X1MHD9-F1
#
_cell.length_a   1.000
_cell.length_b   1.000
_cell.length_c   1.000
_cell.angle_alpha   90.00
_cell.angle_beta   90.00
_cell.angle_gamma   90.00
#
_symmetry.space_group_name_H-M   'P 1'
#
loop_
_entity.id
_entity.type
_entity.pdbx_description
1 polymer ?
#
loop_
_entity_poly.entity_id
_entity_poly.type
_entity_poly.pdbx_seq_one_letter_code
_entity_poly.pdbx_strand_id
1 'polypeptide(L)'
;TKAKEMGAPFELVAEIHNIGKLPVVNFAAGGVATPADAALMMQLGTDGVFVGSGIFKSTNPSVRARAIVKATTHYKDPEIIAEVSKNLGEAMPGLDIKQIPTEELLAPRGW
;
A
#
# COMPACT_ATOMS: atom_id res chain seq x y z
N THR A 1 25.48 -15.69 -0.56
CA THR A 1 24.65 -16.26 -1.65
C THR A 1 23.36 -15.48 -1.88
N LYS A 2 22.70 -14.93 -0.85
CA LYS A 2 21.43 -14.17 -1.00
C LYS A 2 21.42 -13.06 -2.07
N ALA A 3 22.44 -12.21 -2.13
CA ALA A 3 22.52 -11.16 -3.16
C ALA A 3 22.49 -11.74 -4.60
N LYS A 4 23.18 -12.86 -4.83
CA LYS A 4 23.20 -13.56 -6.13
C LYS A 4 21.83 -14.18 -6.46
N GLU A 5 21.16 -14.80 -5.49
CA GLU A 5 19.82 -15.38 -5.66
C GLU A 5 18.77 -14.31 -6.00
N MET A 6 18.88 -13.13 -5.39
CA MET A 6 17.96 -12.00 -5.61
C MET A 6 18.26 -11.18 -6.87
N GLY A 7 19.42 -11.37 -7.50
CA GLY A 7 19.89 -10.49 -8.58
C GLY A 7 20.15 -9.05 -8.12
N ALA A 8 20.55 -8.85 -6.85
CA ALA A 8 20.73 -7.54 -6.24
C ALA A 8 22.21 -7.21 -5.95
N PRO A 9 22.62 -5.93 -5.94
CA PRO A 9 23.98 -5.53 -5.60
C PRO A 9 24.38 -5.98 -4.18
N PHE A 10 25.54 -6.62 -4.05
CA PHE A 10 26.02 -7.16 -2.77
C PHE A 10 26.14 -6.08 -1.68
N GLU A 11 26.78 -4.95 -2.01
CA GLU A 11 27.00 -3.86 -1.05
C GLU A 11 25.68 -3.31 -0.50
N LEU A 12 24.66 -3.18 -1.35
CA LEU A 12 23.33 -2.72 -0.94
C LEU A 12 22.65 -3.73 0.00
N VAL A 13 22.77 -5.03 -0.29
CA VAL A 13 22.23 -6.08 0.58
C VAL A 13 22.95 -6.11 1.93
N ALA A 14 24.27 -5.90 1.95
CA ALA A 14 25.06 -5.82 3.17
C ALA A 14 24.67 -4.59 4.02
N GLU A 15 24.47 -3.43 3.38
CA GLU A 15 23.96 -2.23 4.03
C GLU A 15 22.57 -2.45 4.65
N ILE A 16 21.63 -3.01 3.89
CA ILE A 16 20.27 -3.32 4.38
C ILE A 16 20.32 -4.29 5.56
N HIS A 17 21.21 -5.28 5.54
CA HIS A 17 21.40 -6.21 6.65
C HIS A 17 21.84 -5.49 7.93
N ASN A 18 22.79 -4.54 7.82
CA ASN A 18 23.32 -3.79 8.95
C ASN A 18 22.29 -2.78 9.50
N ILE A 19 21.53 -2.12 8.64
CA ILE A 19 20.58 -1.06 9.02
C ILE A 19 19.20 -1.65 9.42
N GLY A 20 18.87 -2.85 8.93
CA GLY A 20 17.59 -3.53 9.19
C GLY A 20 16.40 -2.99 8.39
N LYS A 21 16.63 -2.09 7.42
CA LYS A 21 15.60 -1.51 6.53
C LYS A 21 16.22 -1.00 5.23
N LEU A 22 15.38 -0.61 4.28
CA LEU A 22 15.83 0.05 3.04
C LEU A 22 16.50 1.41 3.36
N PRO A 23 17.56 1.80 2.63
CA PRO A 23 18.24 3.10 2.81
C PRO A 23 17.45 4.27 2.20
N VAL A 24 16.17 4.06 1.88
CA VAL A 24 15.26 5.04 1.28
C VAL A 24 13.88 4.86 1.90
N VAL A 25 13.05 5.90 1.76
CA VAL A 25 11.65 5.88 2.16
C VAL A 25 10.88 4.88 1.28
N ASN A 26 10.09 4.00 1.91
CA ASN A 26 9.34 2.94 1.25
C ASN A 26 7.83 3.09 1.45
N PHE A 27 7.13 3.56 0.41
CA PHE A 27 5.68 3.74 0.43
C PHE A 27 4.96 2.53 -0.16
N ALA A 28 3.82 2.18 0.41
CA ALA A 28 2.85 1.30 -0.25
C ALA A 28 2.16 2.03 -1.39
N ALA A 29 1.91 1.33 -2.50
CA ALA A 29 1.15 1.87 -3.62
C ALA A 29 0.36 0.77 -4.34
N GLY A 30 -0.79 1.13 -4.90
CA GLY A 30 -1.65 0.23 -5.66
C GLY A 30 -2.70 -0.47 -4.79
N GLY A 31 -3.96 -0.43 -5.23
CA GLY A 31 -5.06 -1.18 -4.58
C GLY A 31 -5.61 -0.62 -3.26
N VAL A 32 -4.99 0.41 -2.66
CA VAL A 32 -5.51 1.05 -1.44
C VAL A 32 -6.83 1.77 -1.75
N ALA A 33 -7.95 1.26 -1.24
CA ALA A 33 -9.29 1.78 -1.52
C ALA A 33 -10.04 2.23 -0.26
N THR A 34 -9.64 1.75 0.92
CA THR A 34 -10.29 2.01 2.20
C THR A 34 -9.31 2.52 3.26
N PRO A 35 -9.81 3.14 4.36
CA PRO A 35 -8.96 3.50 5.49
C PRO A 35 -8.31 2.28 6.15
N ALA A 36 -8.97 1.12 6.14
CA ALA A 36 -8.41 -0.12 6.66
C ALA A 36 -7.21 -0.60 5.84
N ASP A 37 -7.26 -0.50 4.51
CA ASP A 37 -6.12 -0.84 3.64
C ASP A 37 -4.91 0.06 3.96
N ALA A 38 -5.15 1.36 4.11
CA ALA A 38 -4.10 2.32 4.43
C ALA A 38 -3.46 2.01 5.80
N ALA A 39 -4.29 1.75 6.82
CA ALA A 39 -3.80 1.37 8.15
C ALA A 39 -3.03 0.05 8.12
N LEU A 40 -3.52 -0.95 7.37
CA LEU A 40 -2.84 -2.24 7.20
C LEU A 40 -1.43 -2.05 6.63
N MET A 41 -1.26 -1.24 5.58
CA MET A 41 0.07 -0.99 5.01
C MET A 41 1.02 -0.35 6.01
N MET A 42 0.55 0.61 6.80
CA MET A 42 1.33 1.21 7.88
C MET A 42 1.69 0.19 8.98
N GLN A 43 0.78 -0.74 9.33
CA GLN A 43 1.06 -1.83 10.28
C GLN A 43 2.09 -2.83 9.73
N LEU A 44 2.15 -3.03 8.41
CA LEU A 44 3.16 -3.86 7.75
C LEU A 44 4.55 -3.18 7.66
N GLY A 45 4.68 -1.94 8.13
CA GLY A 45 5.96 -1.25 8.28
C GLY A 45 6.34 -0.34 7.11
N THR A 46 5.37 0.11 6.30
CA THR A 46 5.65 1.14 5.28
C THR A 46 5.78 2.53 5.89
N ASP A 47 6.52 3.40 5.23
CA ASP A 47 6.71 4.80 5.66
C ASP A 47 5.53 5.71 5.25
N GLY A 48 4.66 5.23 4.36
CA GLY A 48 3.51 5.96 3.88
C GLY A 48 2.73 5.18 2.83
N VAL A 49 1.62 5.77 2.35
CA VAL A 49 0.75 5.17 1.34
C VAL A 49 0.48 6.15 0.20
N PHE A 50 0.53 5.69 -1.05
CA PHE A 50 0.08 6.41 -2.23
C PHE A 50 -1.32 5.95 -2.62
N VAL A 51 -2.26 6.90 -2.75
CA VAL A 51 -3.64 6.62 -3.12
C VAL A 51 -4.09 7.53 -4.26
N GLY A 52 -4.39 6.92 -5.41
CA GLY A 52 -4.96 7.61 -6.57
C GLY A 52 -6.43 7.22 -6.76
N SER A 53 -6.65 6.14 -7.51
CA SER A 53 -7.99 5.67 -7.89
C SER A 53 -8.89 5.34 -6.69
N GLY A 54 -8.33 4.86 -5.58
CA GLY A 54 -9.08 4.59 -4.36
C GLY A 54 -9.82 5.81 -3.80
N ILE A 55 -9.30 7.03 -4.02
CA ILE A 55 -9.97 8.28 -3.65
C ILE A 55 -10.87 8.76 -4.80
N PHE A 56 -10.30 8.96 -5.98
CA PHE A 56 -10.98 9.67 -7.08
C PHE A 56 -12.04 8.85 -7.83
N LYS A 57 -12.00 7.52 -7.74
CA LYS A 57 -13.05 6.63 -8.28
C LYS A 57 -14.07 6.18 -7.23
N SER A 58 -14.07 6.81 -6.04
CA SER A 58 -15.08 6.56 -5.01
C SER A 58 -16.26 7.52 -5.15
N THR A 59 -17.38 7.22 -4.49
CA THR A 59 -18.58 8.07 -4.55
C THR A 59 -18.44 9.39 -3.78
N ASN A 60 -17.53 9.47 -2.79
CA ASN A 60 -17.26 10.70 -2.04
C ASN A 60 -15.75 10.92 -1.81
N PRO A 61 -15.02 11.43 -2.83
CA PRO A 61 -13.56 11.55 -2.79
C PRO A 61 -13.05 12.40 -1.63
N SER A 62 -13.72 13.51 -1.33
CA SER A 62 -13.29 14.45 -0.29
C SER A 62 -13.35 13.84 1.11
N VAL A 63 -14.45 13.14 1.43
CA VAL A 63 -14.59 12.44 2.72
C VAL A 63 -13.63 11.26 2.80
N ARG A 64 -13.49 10.48 1.72
CA ARG A 64 -12.57 9.34 1.68
C ARG A 64 -11.11 9.75 1.83
N ALA A 65 -10.68 10.83 1.18
CA ALA A 65 -9.32 11.36 1.33
C ALA A 65 -9.01 11.70 2.79
N ARG A 66 -9.92 12.41 3.47
CA ARG A 66 -9.76 12.71 4.91
C ARG A 66 -9.70 11.45 5.76
N ALA A 67 -10.55 10.47 5.48
CA ALA A 67 -10.58 9.21 6.20
C ALA A 67 -9.27 8.41 6.03
N ILE A 68 -8.75 8.32 4.80
CA ILE A 68 -7.47 7.67 4.51
C ILE A 68 -6.33 8.36 5.23
N VAL A 69 -6.23 9.70 5.15
CA VAL A 69 -5.18 10.45 5.87
C VAL A 69 -5.24 10.16 7.37
N LYS A 70 -6.44 10.24 7.97
CA LYS A 70 -6.61 10.00 9.40
C LYS A 70 -6.27 8.55 9.80
N ALA A 71 -6.64 7.57 9.00
CA ALA A 71 -6.26 6.17 9.25
C ALA A 71 -4.76 5.92 9.08
N THR A 72 -4.11 6.53 8.09
CA THR A 72 -2.64 6.45 7.93
C THR A 72 -1.92 7.04 9.15
N THR A 73 -2.40 8.18 9.67
CA THR A 73 -1.80 8.81 10.87
C THR A 73 -2.03 8.00 12.14
N HIS A 74 -3.23 7.44 12.31
CA HIS A 74 -3.63 6.74 13.54
C HIS A 74 -3.76 5.23 13.34
N TYR A 75 -2.91 4.63 12.51
CA TYR A 75 -3.03 3.25 12.06
C TYR A 75 -2.93 2.18 13.17
N LYS A 76 -2.54 2.56 14.39
CA LYS A 76 -2.50 1.69 15.58
C LYS A 76 -3.74 1.82 16.47
N ASP A 77 -4.63 2.76 16.17
CA ASP A 77 -5.85 3.01 16.94
C ASP A 77 -7.05 2.41 16.20
N PRO A 78 -7.53 1.22 16.62
CA PRO A 78 -8.64 0.55 15.96
C PRO A 78 -9.97 1.33 16.08
N GLU A 79 -10.14 2.15 17.12
CA GLU A 79 -11.36 2.94 17.31
C GLU A 79 -11.41 4.09 16.30
N ILE A 80 -10.27 4.78 16.09
CA ILE A 80 -10.17 5.81 15.05
C ILE A 80 -10.39 5.20 13.67
N ILE A 81 -9.77 4.05 13.36
CA ILE A 81 -9.93 3.38 12.07
C ILE A 81 -11.40 3.01 11.83
N ALA A 82 -12.07 2.44 12.84
CA ALA A 82 -13.49 2.10 12.76
C ALA A 82 -14.36 3.35 12.54
N GLU A 83 -14.08 4.44 13.26
CA GLU A 83 -14.84 5.69 13.16
C GLU A 83 -14.72 6.31 11.78
N VAL A 84 -13.50 6.46 11.25
CA VAL A 84 -13.28 7.08 9.94
C VAL A 84 -13.74 6.20 8.77
N SER A 85 -14.02 4.92 9.00
CA SER A 85 -14.53 4.00 7.99
C SER A 85 -16.05 4.08 7.80
N LYS A 86 -16.77 4.82 8.65
CA LYS A 86 -18.22 4.97 8.59
C LYS A 86 -18.64 5.93 7.46
N ASN A 87 -19.79 5.66 6.86
CA ASN A 87 -20.49 6.58 5.94
C ASN A 87 -19.63 7.09 4.76
N LEU A 88 -18.67 6.30 4.27
CA LEU A 88 -17.77 6.68 3.17
C LEU A 88 -18.35 6.45 1.76
N GLY A 89 -19.53 5.82 1.67
CA GLY A 89 -20.10 5.35 0.41
C GLY A 89 -19.27 4.23 -0.22
N GLU A 90 -19.54 3.95 -1.50
CA GLU A 90 -18.85 2.88 -2.23
C GLU A 90 -17.38 3.23 -2.50
N ALA A 91 -16.53 2.23 -2.29
CA ALA A 91 -15.12 2.29 -2.67
C ALA A 91 -14.96 2.12 -4.19
N MET A 92 -13.73 2.32 -4.67
CA MET A 92 -13.37 1.95 -6.04
C MET A 92 -13.71 0.47 -6.30
N PRO A 93 -14.41 0.14 -7.40
CA PRO A 93 -14.59 -1.25 -7.82
C PRO A 93 -13.24 -1.92 -8.13
N GLY A 94 -13.03 -3.11 -7.60
CA GLY A 94 -11.86 -3.94 -7.94
C GLY A 94 -12.03 -4.60 -9.32
N LEU A 95 -10.91 -4.96 -9.93
CA LEU A 95 -10.86 -5.85 -11.09
C LEU A 95 -10.31 -7.20 -10.61
N ASP A 96 -10.98 -8.30 -10.95
CA ASP A 96 -10.47 -9.65 -10.66
C ASP A 96 -9.21 -9.89 -11.51
N ILE A 97 -8.17 -10.47 -10.90
CA ILE A 97 -6.91 -10.79 -11.59
C ILE A 97 -7.13 -11.67 -12.83
N LYS A 98 -8.13 -12.55 -12.84
CA LYS A 98 -8.47 -13.40 -13.99
C LYS A 98 -8.99 -12.61 -15.20
N GLN A 99 -9.40 -11.36 -14.98
CA GLN A 99 -9.94 -10.47 -16.01
C GLN A 99 -8.88 -9.50 -16.53
N ILE A 100 -7.69 -9.44 -15.93
CA ILE A 100 -6.59 -8.58 -16.37
C ILE A 100 -5.91 -9.24 -17.57
N PRO A 101 -5.81 -8.56 -18.73
CA PRO A 101 -5.07 -9.06 -19.89
C PRO A 101 -3.63 -9.43 -19.52
N THR A 102 -3.09 -10.48 -20.12
CA THR A 102 -1.72 -10.98 -19.81
C THR A 102 -0.66 -9.89 -19.96
N GLU A 103 -0.89 -8.97 -20.90
CA GLU A 103 -0.01 -7.85 -21.24
C GLU A 103 -0.02 -6.73 -20.18
N GLU A 104 -1.08 -6.67 -19.36
CA GLU A 104 -1.27 -5.68 -18.30
C GLU A 104 -0.87 -6.20 -16.91
N LEU A 105 -0.60 -7.50 -16.78
CA LEU A 105 -0.04 -8.06 -15.56
C LEU A 105 1.37 -7.48 -15.34
N LEU A 106 1.58 -6.90 -14.16
CA LEU A 106 2.93 -6.59 -13.70
C LEU A 106 3.77 -7.88 -13.80
N ALA A 107 5.03 -7.73 -14.21
CA ALA A 107 5.96 -8.81 -14.56
C ALA A 107 5.64 -10.13 -13.84
N PRO A 108 5.51 -11.28 -14.56
CA PRO A 108 5.36 -12.56 -13.91
C PRO A 108 6.52 -12.69 -12.92
N ARG A 109 6.22 -12.59 -11.62
CA ARG A 109 7.30 -12.57 -10.62
C ARG A 109 7.94 -13.95 -10.62
N GLY A 110 9.23 -13.99 -10.93
CA GLY A 110 10.02 -15.21 -11.04
C GLY A 110 10.80 -15.20 -12.36
N TRP A 111 12.11 -15.44 -12.27
CA TRP A 111 12.89 -15.86 -13.43
C TRP A 111 12.35 -17.18 -13.98
#